data_AF-A0ABD0K9D6-F1
#
_entry.id   AF-A0ABD0K9D6-F1
#
_cell.length_a   1.000
_cell.length_b   1.000
_cell.length_c   1.000
_cell.angle_alpha   90.00
_cell.angle_beta   90.00
_cell.angle_gamma   90.00
#
_symmetry.space_group_name_H-M   'P 1'
#
loop_
_entity.id
_entity.type
_entity.pdbx_description
1 polymer ?
#
loop_
_entity_poly.entity_id
_entity_poly.type
_entity_poly.pdbx_seq_one_letter_code
_entity_poly.pdbx_strand_id
1 'polypeptide(L)'
;MEGDTFLVDDVHGLVYCPVPKVGCSFWKRVFAILDGKHKSSYLFNLSSVSIHNTRAAYDGLKQKPLLMKYFLLQSSTKFMFVRDPYERLFSGYIDKIFTPNALGGRLSQQISPNSDHQTSCATDATFTEFLRYVTHSNSVNQHFKPAYSTCFPCHMDYDVIGKMETFRQDTESILKSAGVDPRSVFGSVSSFDENSDLSIMRDVAARTFQCLPRCGGCMSKWQVMRRMWATFQVRGYLSINVTFPLSPVKSEKVTLSQVQDLLKDAYRSSGDHSVTKRQRKAAMMETYYSVPRTVLKELEAYVRVDCALFGYDCSVESRFNESSRPVPVFHLDTLLGRVQSNTTKPKPRAKTIAAINYDRRHLQ
;
A
#
# COMPACT_ATOMS: atom_id res chain seq x y z
N MET A 1 2.17 -19.90 17.95
CA MET A 1 1.07 -20.75 17.47
C MET A 1 0.43 -20.06 16.29
N GLU A 2 0.26 -20.76 15.17
CA GLU A 2 -0.59 -20.31 14.06
C GLU A 2 -1.98 -19.93 14.62
N GLY A 3 -2.59 -18.83 14.16
CA GLY A 3 -3.94 -18.43 14.64
C GLY A 3 -4.01 -17.25 15.62
N ASP A 4 -2.89 -16.76 16.17
CA ASP A 4 -2.87 -15.73 17.22
C ASP A 4 -3.40 -14.34 16.78
N THR A 5 -3.60 -14.11 15.48
CA THR A 5 -3.98 -12.82 14.89
C THR A 5 -5.42 -12.76 14.37
N PHE A 6 -6.21 -13.82 14.59
CA PHE A 6 -7.58 -13.89 14.12
C PHE A 6 -8.50 -13.01 14.97
N LEU A 7 -9.42 -12.31 14.32
CA LEU A 7 -10.48 -11.56 14.96
C LEU A 7 -11.68 -12.48 15.16
N VAL A 8 -12.34 -12.36 16.31
CA VAL A 8 -13.49 -13.16 16.68
C VAL A 8 -14.66 -12.24 16.99
N ASP A 9 -15.83 -12.63 16.50
CA ASP A 9 -17.12 -12.11 16.93
C ASP A 9 -17.97 -13.32 17.32
N ASP A 10 -18.11 -13.52 18.63
CA ASP A 10 -18.79 -14.66 19.24
C ASP A 10 -20.31 -14.57 19.13
N VAL A 11 -20.87 -13.36 19.04
CA VAL A 11 -22.31 -13.13 18.90
C VAL A 11 -22.80 -13.61 17.53
N HIS A 12 -22.06 -13.29 16.47
CA HIS A 12 -22.44 -13.65 15.10
C HIS A 12 -21.70 -14.89 14.57
N GLY A 13 -20.86 -15.52 15.39
CA GLY A 13 -20.12 -16.73 15.02
C GLY A 13 -19.16 -16.51 13.85
N LEU A 14 -18.35 -15.46 13.91
CA LEU A 14 -17.39 -15.10 12.84
C LEU A 14 -15.94 -15.18 13.34
N VAL A 15 -15.09 -15.79 12.51
CA VAL A 15 -13.64 -15.86 12.73
C VAL A 15 -12.91 -15.38 11.48
N TYR A 16 -12.24 -14.24 11.57
CA TYR A 16 -11.59 -13.58 10.43
C TYR A 16 -10.07 -13.58 10.55
N CYS A 17 -9.36 -14.01 9.50
CA CYS A 17 -7.92 -13.84 9.40
C CYS A 17 -7.53 -12.57 8.61
N PRO A 18 -6.90 -11.57 9.26
CA PRO A 18 -6.60 -10.29 8.63
C PRO A 18 -5.31 -10.31 7.81
N VAL A 19 -5.37 -10.80 6.57
CA VAL A 19 -4.25 -10.64 5.61
C VAL A 19 -4.08 -9.14 5.26
N PRO A 20 -2.86 -8.58 5.32
CA PRO A 20 -2.63 -7.21 4.87
C PRO A 20 -2.91 -7.01 3.38
N LYS A 21 -3.45 -5.82 3.04
CA LYS A 21 -3.67 -5.33 1.65
C LYS A 21 -4.80 -6.01 0.87
N VAL A 22 -5.70 -6.68 1.59
CA VAL A 22 -6.91 -7.33 1.03
C VAL A 22 -8.17 -6.95 1.81
N GLY A 23 -8.30 -5.67 2.17
CA GLY A 23 -9.47 -5.17 2.90
C GLY A 23 -9.44 -5.40 4.42
N CYS A 24 -8.31 -5.78 5.02
CA CYS A 24 -8.26 -6.02 6.47
C CYS A 24 -8.60 -4.81 7.35
N SER A 25 -8.29 -3.59 6.92
CA SER A 25 -8.74 -2.39 7.64
C SER A 25 -10.26 -2.29 7.62
N PHE A 26 -10.91 -2.63 6.50
CA PHE A 26 -12.36 -2.60 6.33
C PHE A 26 -13.02 -3.63 7.25
N TRP A 27 -12.56 -4.89 7.24
CA TRP A 27 -13.13 -5.93 8.09
C TRP A 27 -12.91 -5.66 9.58
N LYS A 28 -11.79 -5.05 9.97
CA LYS A 28 -11.66 -4.53 11.34
C LYS A 28 -12.78 -3.53 11.66
N ARG A 29 -13.13 -2.60 10.75
CA ARG A 29 -14.27 -1.69 11.00
C ARG A 29 -15.58 -2.46 11.16
N VAL A 30 -15.81 -3.48 10.33
CA VAL A 30 -17.00 -4.34 10.42
C VAL A 30 -17.09 -4.97 11.82
N PHE A 31 -16.03 -5.65 12.28
CA PHE A 31 -16.01 -6.24 13.63
C PHE A 31 -16.24 -5.21 14.74
N ALA A 32 -15.83 -3.95 14.54
CA ALA A 32 -16.02 -2.89 15.53
C ALA A 32 -17.47 -2.41 15.56
N ILE A 33 -18.16 -2.43 14.42
CA ILE A 33 -19.61 -2.19 14.37
C ILE A 33 -20.36 -3.35 15.02
N LEU A 34 -19.96 -4.60 14.75
CA LEU A 34 -20.62 -5.79 15.31
C LEU A 34 -20.46 -5.90 16.83
N ASP A 35 -19.32 -5.48 17.39
CA ASP A 35 -19.10 -5.43 18.84
C ASP A 35 -20.02 -4.43 19.57
N GLY A 36 -20.66 -3.49 18.84
CA GLY A 36 -21.67 -2.58 19.39
C GLY A 36 -21.13 -1.52 20.37
N LYS A 37 -19.85 -1.56 20.75
CA LYS A 37 -19.23 -0.62 21.72
C LYS A 37 -18.88 0.75 21.12
N HIS A 38 -19.01 0.92 19.81
CA HIS A 38 -18.65 2.15 19.12
C HIS A 38 -19.85 3.09 18.95
N LYS A 39 -19.62 4.40 19.20
CA LYS A 39 -20.66 5.45 19.06
C LYS A 39 -21.19 5.65 17.63
N SER A 40 -20.47 5.18 16.61
CA SER A 40 -20.89 5.33 15.22
C SER A 40 -21.51 4.03 14.72
N SER A 41 -22.72 4.13 14.15
CA SER A 41 -23.44 2.99 13.59
C SER A 41 -23.00 2.62 12.18
N TYR A 42 -22.14 3.41 11.52
CA TYR A 42 -21.71 3.18 10.14
C TYR A 42 -20.19 3.05 10.04
N LEU A 43 -19.72 1.96 9.43
CA LEU A 43 -18.27 1.69 9.38
C LEU A 43 -17.45 2.80 8.74
N PHE A 44 -17.96 3.47 7.68
CA PHE A 44 -17.17 4.40 6.88
C PHE A 44 -16.81 5.65 7.68
N ASN A 45 -17.52 5.92 8.78
CA ASN A 45 -17.23 7.00 9.71
C ASN A 45 -16.13 6.65 10.72
N LEU A 46 -15.77 5.38 10.88
CA LEU A 46 -14.73 4.95 11.80
C LEU A 46 -13.34 5.21 11.20
N SER A 47 -12.49 5.94 11.93
CA SER A 47 -11.09 6.17 11.54
C SER A 47 -10.27 4.89 11.57
N SER A 48 -9.57 4.56 10.48
CA SER A 48 -8.68 3.39 10.45
C SER A 48 -7.54 3.55 11.45
N VAL A 49 -7.09 4.78 11.70
CA VAL A 49 -6.02 5.03 12.68
C VAL A 49 -6.48 4.70 14.09
N SER A 50 -7.69 5.10 14.45
CA SER A 50 -8.26 4.75 15.75
C SER A 50 -8.35 3.24 15.89
N ILE A 51 -8.93 2.57 14.89
CA ILE A 51 -9.15 1.13 14.86
C ILE A 51 -7.86 0.31 15.01
N HIS A 52 -6.77 0.70 14.34
CA HIS A 52 -5.50 -0.04 14.46
C HIS A 52 -4.76 0.24 15.78
N ASN A 53 -5.05 1.35 16.46
CA ASN A 53 -4.41 1.74 17.72
C ASN A 53 -5.17 1.22 18.96
N THR A 54 -6.47 0.97 18.86
CA THR A 54 -7.24 0.31 19.91
C THR A 54 -6.98 -1.20 19.90
N ARG A 55 -5.99 -1.66 20.68
CA ARG A 55 -5.85 -3.08 21.05
C ARG A 55 -7.12 -3.66 21.71
N ALA A 56 -7.97 -2.80 22.26
CA ALA A 56 -9.23 -3.13 22.90
C ALA A 56 -10.45 -3.18 21.95
N ALA A 57 -10.29 -2.93 20.65
CA ALA A 57 -11.43 -2.85 19.73
C ALA A 57 -11.93 -4.22 19.22
N TYR A 58 -11.15 -5.29 19.40
CA TYR A 58 -11.47 -6.62 18.88
C TYR A 58 -11.02 -7.71 19.83
N ASP A 59 -11.90 -8.67 20.08
CA ASP A 59 -11.52 -9.91 20.72
C ASP A 59 -10.66 -10.73 19.75
N GLY A 60 -9.43 -11.01 20.18
CA GLY A 60 -8.50 -11.84 19.44
C GLY A 60 -8.58 -13.29 19.91
N LEU A 61 -8.54 -14.24 18.98
CA LEU A 61 -8.54 -15.66 19.31
C LEU A 61 -7.40 -16.01 20.29
N LYS A 62 -6.26 -15.31 20.21
CA LYS A 62 -5.13 -15.45 21.13
C LYS A 62 -5.51 -15.34 22.62
N GLN A 63 -6.40 -14.41 22.94
CA GLN A 63 -6.76 -14.05 24.32
C GLN A 63 -7.81 -14.99 24.93
N LYS A 64 -8.44 -15.85 24.12
CA LYS A 64 -9.48 -16.79 24.59
C LYS A 64 -8.83 -18.05 25.20
N PRO A 65 -9.45 -18.68 26.22
CA PRO A 65 -9.00 -19.98 26.74
C PRO A 65 -8.97 -21.07 25.65
N LEU A 66 -8.09 -22.06 25.78
CA LEU A 66 -7.87 -23.11 24.75
C LEU A 66 -9.17 -23.79 24.32
N LEU A 67 -10.02 -24.19 25.29
CA LEU A 67 -11.30 -24.83 25.01
C LEU A 67 -12.24 -23.91 24.20
N MET A 68 -12.28 -22.61 24.54
CA MET A 68 -13.05 -21.62 23.80
C MET A 68 -12.53 -21.44 22.38
N LYS A 69 -11.21 -21.45 22.17
CA LYS A 69 -10.63 -21.41 20.82
C LYS A 69 -11.10 -22.61 20.00
N TYR A 70 -11.03 -23.81 20.57
CA TYR A 70 -11.48 -25.04 19.92
C TYR A 70 -12.95 -24.95 19.51
N PHE A 71 -13.84 -24.55 20.44
CA PHE A 71 -15.26 -24.37 20.13
C PHE A 71 -15.49 -23.34 19.03
N LEU A 72 -14.90 -22.14 19.14
CA LEU A 72 -15.07 -21.08 18.14
C LEU A 72 -14.59 -21.51 16.75
N LEU A 73 -13.45 -22.20 16.66
CA LEU A 73 -12.94 -22.69 15.37
C LEU A 73 -13.85 -23.75 14.73
N GLN A 74 -14.60 -24.50 15.52
CA GLN A 74 -15.54 -25.51 15.03
C GLN A 74 -16.94 -24.99 14.73
N SER A 75 -17.42 -24.00 15.48
CA SER A 75 -18.81 -23.52 15.39
C SER A 75 -18.97 -22.21 14.61
N SER A 76 -17.89 -21.49 14.33
CA SER A 76 -17.93 -20.20 13.64
C SER A 76 -17.59 -20.32 12.15
N THR A 77 -18.18 -19.43 11.37
CA THR A 77 -17.78 -19.20 9.98
C THR A 77 -16.39 -18.58 9.96
N LYS A 78 -15.41 -19.34 9.47
CA LYS A 78 -14.02 -18.93 9.30
C LYS A 78 -13.84 -18.39 7.90
N PHE A 79 -13.32 -17.18 7.80
CA PHE A 79 -13.06 -16.60 6.49
C PHE A 79 -11.78 -15.79 6.41
N MET A 80 -11.28 -15.66 5.20
CA MET A 80 -10.17 -14.79 4.84
C MET A 80 -10.44 -14.17 3.46
N PHE A 81 -9.67 -13.13 3.15
CA PHE A 81 -9.65 -12.55 1.81
C PHE A 81 -8.26 -12.71 1.20
N VAL A 82 -8.22 -12.82 -0.12
CA VAL A 82 -6.99 -12.89 -0.91
C VAL A 82 -7.05 -11.91 -2.09
N ARG A 83 -5.90 -11.69 -2.71
CA ARG A 83 -5.73 -10.83 -3.88
C ARG A 83 -4.57 -11.35 -4.69
N ASP A 84 -4.58 -11.08 -6.00
CA ASP A 84 -3.43 -11.28 -6.87
C ASP A 84 -2.13 -10.82 -6.17
N PRO A 85 -1.11 -11.69 -6.02
CA PRO A 85 0.07 -11.36 -5.22
C PRO A 85 0.86 -10.14 -5.72
N TYR A 86 0.93 -9.91 -7.04
CA TYR A 86 1.60 -8.74 -7.61
C TYR A 86 0.83 -7.47 -7.32
N GLU A 87 -0.50 -7.52 -7.46
CA GLU A 87 -1.37 -6.43 -7.08
C GLU A 87 -1.29 -6.07 -5.60
N ARG A 88 -1.15 -7.09 -4.74
CA ARG A 88 -1.04 -6.97 -3.29
C ARG A 88 0.29 -6.33 -2.89
N LEU A 89 1.40 -6.77 -3.49
CA LEU A 89 2.73 -6.20 -3.27
C LEU A 89 2.82 -4.75 -3.76
N PHE A 90 2.27 -4.44 -4.94
CA PHE A 90 2.19 -3.06 -5.42
C PHE A 90 1.40 -2.18 -4.45
N SER A 91 0.24 -2.65 -3.97
CA SER A 91 -0.53 -1.93 -2.95
C SER A 91 0.22 -1.80 -1.62
N GLY A 92 1.05 -2.78 -1.26
CA GLY A 92 1.94 -2.76 -0.11
C GLY A 92 2.98 -1.66 -0.24
N TYR A 93 3.72 -1.66 -1.34
CA TYR A 93 4.71 -0.65 -1.68
C TYR A 93 4.09 0.75 -1.66
N ILE A 94 2.97 0.95 -2.36
CA ILE A 94 2.36 2.28 -2.43
C ILE A 94 1.94 2.79 -1.04
N ASP A 95 1.30 1.96 -0.21
CA ASP A 95 0.84 2.42 1.11
C ASP A 95 1.95 2.59 2.14
N LYS A 96 2.97 1.71 2.13
CA LYS A 96 3.97 1.66 3.21
C LYS A 96 5.27 2.37 2.87
N ILE A 97 5.63 2.35 1.60
CA ILE A 97 6.88 2.91 1.11
C ILE A 97 6.61 4.18 0.32
N PHE A 98 5.74 4.18 -0.68
CA PHE A 98 5.53 5.39 -1.49
C PHE A 98 4.78 6.50 -0.74
N THR A 99 3.74 6.18 0.03
CA THR A 99 2.92 7.19 0.70
C THR A 99 3.62 7.70 1.96
N PRO A 100 3.78 9.02 2.17
CA PRO A 100 4.34 9.55 3.40
C PRO A 100 3.56 9.07 4.63
N ASN A 101 4.25 8.38 5.52
CA ASN A 101 3.65 7.82 6.73
C ASN A 101 4.73 7.65 7.81
N ALA A 102 4.31 7.59 9.08
CA ALA A 102 5.22 7.55 10.22
C ALA A 102 6.15 6.32 10.27
N LEU A 103 5.85 5.23 9.55
CA LEU A 103 6.68 4.01 9.49
C LEU A 103 7.58 3.96 8.25
N GLY A 104 7.33 4.78 7.24
CA GLY A 104 7.98 4.65 5.94
C GLY A 104 9.50 4.79 6.02
N GLY A 105 10.02 5.61 6.94
CA GLY A 105 11.47 5.87 7.06
C GLY A 105 12.21 4.63 7.51
N ARG A 106 11.71 4.01 8.59
CA ARG A 106 12.22 2.75 9.10
C ARG A 106 12.13 1.63 8.07
N LEU A 107 11.02 1.54 7.33
CA LEU A 107 10.86 0.50 6.30
C LEU A 107 11.79 0.74 5.11
N SER A 108 11.96 1.99 4.68
CA SER A 108 12.86 2.34 3.57
C SER A 108 14.31 2.01 3.94
N GLN A 109 14.75 2.31 5.16
CA GLN A 109 16.05 1.90 5.69
C GLN A 109 16.24 0.38 5.75
N GLN A 110 15.18 -0.38 6.09
CA GLN A 110 15.24 -1.85 6.07
C GLN A 110 15.35 -2.41 4.66
N ILE A 111 14.73 -1.76 3.68
CA ILE A 111 14.75 -2.17 2.27
C ILE A 111 16.05 -1.77 1.59
N SER A 112 16.58 -0.59 1.90
CA SER A 112 17.78 -0.01 1.31
C SER A 112 18.70 0.54 2.41
N PRO A 113 19.46 -0.33 3.11
CA PRO A 113 20.33 0.09 4.21
C PRO A 113 21.59 0.83 3.75
N ASN A 114 22.03 0.59 2.51
CA ASN A 114 23.29 1.11 1.95
C ASN A 114 23.10 2.32 1.01
N SER A 115 21.87 2.84 0.89
CA SER A 115 21.68 4.05 0.10
C SER A 115 22.34 5.23 0.82
N ASP A 116 23.15 6.00 0.09
CA ASP A 116 23.87 7.21 0.51
C ASP A 116 22.93 8.39 0.88
N HIS A 117 21.67 8.08 1.18
CA HIS A 117 20.63 9.01 1.56
C HIS A 117 20.87 9.41 3.02
N GLN A 118 21.51 10.56 3.17
CA GLN A 118 21.84 11.21 4.44
C GLN A 118 20.61 11.57 5.31
N THR A 119 19.42 11.09 4.98
CA THR A 119 18.18 11.46 5.65
C THR A 119 17.29 10.24 5.91
N SER A 120 16.85 10.14 7.15
CA SER A 120 15.95 9.15 7.77
C SER A 120 14.52 9.16 7.21
N CYS A 121 14.39 9.52 5.94
CA CYS A 121 13.17 10.01 5.39
C CYS A 121 12.38 8.89 4.75
N ALA A 122 11.21 8.68 5.34
CA ALA A 122 10.19 7.84 4.77
C ALA A 122 10.08 8.14 3.29
N THR A 123 10.26 7.11 2.45
CA THR A 123 9.66 6.95 1.12
C THR A 123 10.59 6.97 -0.11
N ASP A 124 11.89 6.75 0.00
CA ASP A 124 12.86 6.81 -1.12
C ASP A 124 13.28 5.47 -1.74
N ALA A 125 12.97 4.35 -1.08
CA ALA A 125 13.23 3.03 -1.63
C ALA A 125 12.43 2.79 -2.92
N THR A 126 13.13 2.39 -3.98
CA THR A 126 12.53 2.04 -5.28
C THR A 126 11.72 0.78 -5.19
N PHE A 127 10.87 0.57 -6.18
CA PHE A 127 10.12 -0.67 -6.30
C PHE A 127 11.03 -1.89 -6.51
N THR A 128 12.12 -1.74 -7.27
CA THR A 128 13.11 -2.82 -7.45
C THR A 128 13.82 -3.19 -6.15
N GLU A 129 14.27 -2.20 -5.36
CA GLU A 129 14.85 -2.46 -4.02
C GLU A 129 13.84 -3.14 -3.10
N PHE A 130 12.59 -2.67 -3.12
CA PHE A 130 11.49 -3.29 -2.36
C PHE A 130 11.28 -4.76 -2.74
N LEU A 131 11.22 -5.10 -4.03
CA LEU A 131 11.01 -6.49 -4.44
C LEU A 131 12.20 -7.37 -4.05
N ARG A 132 13.44 -6.89 -4.20
CA ARG A 132 14.63 -7.62 -3.72
C ARG A 132 14.58 -7.88 -2.22
N TYR A 133 14.17 -6.88 -1.44
CA TYR A 133 13.96 -7.04 0.00
C TYR A 133 12.92 -8.13 0.30
N VAL A 134 11.79 -8.13 -0.41
CA VAL A 134 10.73 -9.13 -0.21
C VAL A 134 11.20 -10.54 -0.56
N THR A 135 11.98 -10.70 -1.63
CA THR A 135 12.41 -12.03 -2.11
C THR A 135 13.61 -12.61 -1.35
N HIS A 136 14.50 -11.76 -0.79
CA HIS A 136 15.75 -12.22 -0.15
C HIS A 136 15.79 -12.09 1.37
N SER A 137 14.95 -11.25 1.98
CA SER A 137 15.01 -11.05 3.43
C SER A 137 14.36 -12.21 4.18
N ASN A 138 15.04 -12.74 5.19
CA ASN A 138 14.45 -13.70 6.13
C ASN A 138 13.45 -13.05 7.11
N SER A 139 13.44 -11.71 7.18
CA SER A 139 12.62 -10.93 8.11
C SER A 139 11.73 -9.93 7.37
N VAL A 140 11.01 -10.43 6.35
CA VAL A 140 10.05 -9.62 5.59
C VAL A 140 8.97 -9.05 6.50
N ASN A 141 8.69 -7.75 6.37
CA ASN A 141 7.60 -7.10 7.08
C ASN A 141 6.25 -7.80 6.79
N GLN A 142 5.42 -7.97 7.83
CA GLN A 142 4.11 -8.65 7.72
C GLN A 142 3.21 -8.11 6.60
N HIS A 143 3.34 -6.84 6.21
CA HIS A 143 2.51 -6.25 5.15
C HIS A 143 2.82 -6.77 3.75
N PHE A 144 3.96 -7.44 3.57
CA PHE A 144 4.45 -7.93 2.28
C PHE A 144 4.54 -9.46 2.22
N LYS A 145 4.47 -10.14 3.38
CA LYS A 145 4.44 -11.60 3.45
C LYS A 145 3.28 -12.21 2.67
N PRO A 146 3.44 -13.37 2.01
CA PRO A 146 2.38 -14.10 1.32
C PRO A 146 1.16 -14.38 2.22
N ALA A 147 -0.02 -14.44 1.61
CA ALA A 147 -1.26 -14.70 2.32
C ALA A 147 -1.27 -16.09 2.96
N TYR A 148 -0.75 -17.11 2.25
CA TYR A 148 -0.64 -18.49 2.77
C TYR A 148 0.17 -18.56 4.07
N SER A 149 1.25 -17.77 4.17
CA SER A 149 2.12 -17.72 5.36
C SER A 149 1.56 -16.88 6.51
N THR A 150 0.51 -16.11 6.25
CA THR A 150 -0.14 -15.26 7.27
C THR A 150 -1.32 -15.98 7.91
N CYS A 151 -2.09 -16.70 7.10
CA CYS A 151 -3.37 -17.28 7.49
C CYS A 151 -3.43 -18.81 7.42
N PHE A 152 -2.38 -19.45 6.90
CA PHE A 152 -2.20 -20.90 6.91
C PHE A 152 -3.43 -21.68 6.41
N PRO A 153 -3.96 -21.38 5.20
CA PRO A 153 -5.16 -22.03 4.67
C PRO A 153 -5.02 -23.54 4.43
N CYS A 154 -3.80 -24.09 4.50
CA CYS A 154 -3.56 -25.53 4.46
C CYS A 154 -3.76 -26.23 5.83
N HIS A 155 -3.74 -25.46 6.93
CA HIS A 155 -3.95 -25.95 8.30
C HIS A 155 -5.27 -25.48 8.90
N MET A 156 -5.93 -24.51 8.26
CA MET A 156 -7.18 -23.90 8.69
C MET A 156 -8.24 -24.14 7.64
N ASP A 157 -9.30 -24.87 8.01
CA ASP A 157 -10.43 -25.17 7.12
C ASP A 157 -11.34 -23.94 6.98
N TYR A 158 -10.98 -23.01 6.09
CA TYR A 158 -11.80 -21.82 5.84
C TYR A 158 -13.13 -22.18 5.17
N ASP A 159 -14.23 -21.71 5.75
CA ASP A 159 -15.56 -21.80 5.15
C ASP A 159 -15.69 -20.86 3.94
N VAL A 160 -15.01 -19.71 3.98
CA VAL A 160 -14.98 -18.74 2.86
C VAL A 160 -13.58 -18.19 2.62
N ILE A 161 -13.10 -18.29 1.38
CA ILE A 161 -11.90 -17.58 0.88
C ILE A 161 -12.36 -16.57 -0.17
N GLY A 162 -12.62 -15.33 0.28
CA GLY A 162 -13.09 -14.26 -0.58
C GLY A 162 -11.98 -13.64 -1.43
N LYS A 163 -12.34 -13.04 -2.56
CA LYS A 163 -11.39 -12.40 -3.49
C LYS A 163 -11.60 -10.88 -3.53
N MET A 164 -10.54 -10.12 -3.79
CA MET A 164 -10.66 -8.66 -3.89
C MET A 164 -11.49 -8.21 -5.10
N GLU A 165 -11.54 -9.05 -6.14
CA GLU A 165 -12.32 -8.89 -7.35
C GLU A 165 -13.83 -8.95 -7.08
N THR A 166 -14.24 -9.74 -6.08
CA THR A 166 -15.62 -9.95 -5.62
C THR A 166 -15.86 -9.43 -4.21
N PHE A 167 -15.00 -8.52 -3.72
CA PHE A 167 -14.90 -8.15 -2.31
C PHE A 167 -16.25 -7.76 -1.69
N ARG A 168 -17.04 -6.96 -2.41
CA ARG A 168 -18.34 -6.48 -1.94
C ARG A 168 -19.35 -7.63 -1.86
N GLN A 169 -19.46 -8.42 -2.91
CA GLN A 169 -20.39 -9.55 -2.99
C GLN A 169 -20.09 -10.60 -1.92
N ASP A 170 -18.82 -10.94 -1.73
CA ASP A 170 -18.36 -11.87 -0.70
C ASP A 170 -18.66 -11.31 0.69
N THR A 171 -18.39 -10.02 0.91
CA THR A 171 -18.70 -9.34 2.19
C THR A 171 -20.19 -9.36 2.51
N GLU A 172 -21.05 -9.01 1.55
CA GLU A 172 -22.50 -9.04 1.74
C GLU A 172 -22.98 -10.47 2.04
N SER A 173 -22.38 -11.48 1.41
CA SER A 173 -22.76 -12.88 1.62
C SER A 173 -22.35 -13.39 3.00
N ILE A 174 -21.12 -13.08 3.44
CA ILE A 174 -20.61 -13.44 4.78
C ILE A 174 -21.47 -12.79 5.89
N LEU A 175 -21.84 -11.51 5.74
CA LEU A 175 -22.69 -10.85 6.73
C LEU A 175 -24.10 -11.48 6.78
N LYS A 176 -24.71 -11.74 5.62
CA LYS A 176 -26.03 -12.37 5.54
C LYS A 176 -26.02 -13.77 6.16
N SER A 177 -24.98 -14.59 5.91
CA SER A 177 -24.87 -15.91 6.52
C SER A 177 -24.71 -15.86 8.04
N ALA A 178 -24.17 -14.74 8.56
CA ALA A 178 -24.05 -14.47 9.99
C ALA A 178 -25.31 -13.79 10.60
N GLY A 179 -26.41 -13.69 9.84
CA GLY A 179 -27.65 -13.05 10.30
C GLY A 179 -27.59 -11.52 10.39
N VAL A 180 -26.57 -10.88 9.80
CA VAL A 180 -26.38 -9.42 9.81
C VAL A 180 -26.88 -8.81 8.51
N ASP A 181 -27.78 -7.82 8.58
CA ASP A 181 -28.16 -7.01 7.41
C ASP A 181 -26.99 -6.11 6.98
N PRO A 182 -26.41 -6.26 5.77
CA PRO A 182 -25.31 -5.41 5.31
C PRO A 182 -25.61 -3.91 5.35
N ARG A 183 -26.89 -3.50 5.27
CA ARG A 183 -27.30 -2.09 5.35
C ARG A 183 -27.10 -1.50 6.74
N SER A 184 -27.15 -2.31 7.80
CA SER A 184 -26.86 -1.84 9.15
C SER A 184 -25.37 -1.56 9.35
N VAL A 185 -24.50 -2.18 8.54
CA VAL A 185 -23.04 -2.01 8.62
C VAL A 185 -22.54 -0.89 7.69
N PHE A 186 -22.90 -0.96 6.41
CA PHE A 186 -22.38 -0.06 5.36
C PHE A 186 -23.31 1.08 4.98
N GLY A 187 -24.55 1.10 5.47
CA GLY A 187 -25.58 2.05 5.03
C GLY A 187 -26.12 1.70 3.65
N SER A 188 -26.31 2.72 2.79
CA SER A 188 -26.84 2.47 1.45
C SER A 188 -25.85 1.68 0.58
N VAL A 189 -26.34 0.54 0.09
CA VAL A 189 -25.62 -0.37 -0.81
C VAL A 189 -25.28 0.32 -2.14
N SER A 190 -26.06 1.31 -2.59
CA SER A 190 -25.78 2.07 -3.82
C SER A 190 -24.58 3.01 -3.70
N SER A 191 -24.22 3.47 -2.50
CA SER A 191 -23.11 4.40 -2.26
C SER A 191 -21.88 3.72 -1.65
N PHE A 192 -21.84 2.38 -1.64
CA PHE A 192 -20.75 1.60 -1.05
C PHE A 192 -19.38 1.99 -1.62
N ASP A 193 -19.26 2.04 -2.95
CA ASP A 193 -17.98 2.30 -3.63
C ASP A 193 -17.47 3.72 -3.31
N GLU A 194 -18.32 4.74 -3.46
CA GLU A 194 -17.97 6.13 -3.14
C GLU A 194 -17.60 6.30 -1.66
N ASN A 195 -18.40 5.75 -0.74
CA ASN A 195 -18.13 5.88 0.69
C ASN A 195 -16.85 5.14 1.10
N SER A 196 -16.59 3.98 0.50
CA SER A 196 -15.37 3.21 0.70
C SER A 196 -14.15 4.00 0.23
N ASP A 197 -14.19 4.54 -0.99
CA ASP A 197 -13.10 5.30 -1.59
C ASP A 197 -12.81 6.57 -0.79
N LEU A 198 -13.84 7.37 -0.48
CA LEU A 198 -13.70 8.57 0.35
C LEU A 198 -13.24 8.26 1.78
N SER A 199 -13.63 7.12 2.37
CA SER A 199 -13.12 6.67 3.67
C SER A 199 -11.63 6.37 3.61
N ILE A 200 -11.17 5.65 2.57
CA ILE A 200 -9.76 5.36 2.37
C ILE A 200 -8.95 6.64 2.14
N MET A 201 -9.48 7.58 1.35
CA MET A 201 -8.82 8.87 1.10
C MET A 201 -8.64 9.67 2.40
N ARG A 202 -9.69 9.74 3.24
CA ARG A 202 -9.62 10.39 4.55
C ARG A 202 -8.58 9.73 5.47
N ASP A 203 -8.51 8.40 5.49
CA ASP A 203 -7.52 7.68 6.30
C ASP A 203 -6.08 7.96 5.86
N VAL A 204 -5.83 7.94 4.56
CA VAL A 204 -4.50 8.23 4.00
C VAL A 204 -4.11 9.68 4.33
N ALA A 205 -5.05 10.63 4.18
CA ALA A 205 -4.82 12.01 4.56
C ALA A 205 -4.49 12.15 6.05
N ALA A 206 -5.26 11.51 6.93
CA ALA A 206 -5.01 11.54 8.37
C ALA A 206 -3.63 10.96 8.74
N ARG A 207 -3.24 9.81 8.17
CA ARG A 207 -1.91 9.21 8.37
C ARG A 207 -0.79 10.10 7.86
N THR A 208 -1.01 10.78 6.74
CA THR A 208 -0.04 11.73 6.16
C THR A 208 0.18 12.91 7.08
N PHE A 209 -0.90 13.51 7.60
CA PHE A 209 -0.83 14.61 8.56
C PHE A 209 -0.15 14.21 9.87
N GLN A 210 -0.39 12.98 10.36
CA GLN A 210 0.34 12.43 11.51
C GLN A 210 1.84 12.24 11.26
N CYS A 211 2.27 12.08 10.01
CA CYS A 211 3.68 12.04 9.69
C CYS A 211 4.33 13.42 9.74
N LEU A 212 3.62 14.52 9.47
CA LEU A 212 4.23 15.85 9.26
C LEU A 212 5.28 16.25 10.30
N PRO A 213 5.09 16.05 11.64
CA PRO A 213 6.12 16.39 12.62
C PRO A 213 7.42 15.60 12.47
N ARG A 214 7.36 14.36 11.94
CA ARG A 214 8.51 13.48 11.72
C ARG A 214 9.06 13.59 10.29
N CYS A 215 8.15 13.77 9.33
CA CYS A 215 8.45 13.96 7.91
C CYS A 215 9.08 15.35 7.63
N GLY A 216 8.89 16.35 8.51
CA GLY A 216 9.32 17.74 8.29
C GLY A 216 10.84 17.94 8.20
N GLY A 217 11.65 17.02 8.73
CA GLY A 217 13.11 17.03 8.53
C GLY A 217 13.54 16.60 7.12
N CYS A 218 12.64 16.02 6.34
CA CYS A 218 12.89 15.41 5.02
C CYS A 218 12.43 16.24 3.83
N MET A 219 11.24 16.78 4.01
CA MET A 219 10.33 17.18 2.98
C MET A 219 9.49 18.30 3.57
N SER A 220 9.33 19.36 2.80
CA SER A 220 8.33 20.38 3.12
C SER A 220 6.94 19.77 3.21
N LYS A 221 6.03 20.42 3.95
CA LYS A 221 4.62 20.02 4.04
C LYS A 221 3.97 19.93 2.66
N TRP A 222 4.36 20.82 1.74
CA TRP A 222 3.96 20.78 0.33
C TRP A 222 4.40 19.52 -0.41
N GLN A 223 5.65 19.09 -0.27
CA GLN A 223 6.15 17.85 -0.90
C GLN A 223 5.40 16.62 -0.37
N VAL A 224 5.18 16.56 0.95
CA VAL A 224 4.40 15.49 1.58
C VAL A 224 2.97 15.43 1.01
N MET A 225 2.30 16.58 0.89
CA MET A 225 0.94 16.65 0.35
C MET A 225 0.86 16.32 -1.13
N ARG A 226 1.83 16.77 -1.95
CA ARG A 226 1.92 16.39 -3.36
C ARG A 226 2.07 14.90 -3.56
N ARG A 227 2.86 14.26 -2.71
CA ARG A 227 3.11 12.82 -2.77
C ARG A 227 1.90 12.01 -2.31
N MET A 228 1.19 12.50 -1.31
CA MET A 228 -0.13 11.97 -0.93
C MET A 228 -1.15 12.13 -2.07
N TRP A 229 -1.15 13.25 -2.79
CA TRP A 229 -2.00 13.43 -3.98
C TRP A 229 -1.68 12.40 -5.07
N ALA A 230 -0.40 12.26 -5.40
CA ALA A 230 0.07 11.25 -6.37
C ALA A 230 -0.32 9.82 -5.94
N THR A 231 -0.32 9.52 -4.64
CA THR A 231 -0.80 8.24 -4.11
C THR A 231 -2.24 7.96 -4.54
N PHE A 232 -3.13 8.96 -4.51
CA PHE A 232 -4.51 8.79 -4.92
C PHE A 232 -4.67 8.64 -6.43
N GLN A 233 -3.82 9.29 -7.22
CA GLN A 233 -3.78 9.10 -8.67
C GLN A 233 -3.31 7.68 -9.03
N VAL A 234 -2.20 7.23 -8.46
CA VAL A 234 -1.63 5.88 -8.69
C VAL A 234 -2.58 4.77 -8.25
N ARG A 235 -3.35 4.99 -7.18
CA ARG A 235 -4.35 4.03 -6.69
C ARG A 235 -5.68 4.08 -7.43
N GLY A 236 -5.86 5.02 -8.35
CA GLY A 236 -7.06 5.15 -9.17
C GLY A 236 -8.25 5.79 -8.46
N TYR A 237 -8.02 6.58 -7.41
CA TYR A 237 -9.08 7.39 -6.77
C TYR A 237 -9.22 8.77 -7.40
N LEU A 238 -8.11 9.32 -7.90
CA LEU A 238 -8.09 10.58 -8.62
C LEU A 238 -7.64 10.35 -10.05
N SER A 239 -8.25 11.08 -10.99
CA SER A 239 -7.73 11.13 -12.36
C SER A 239 -6.35 11.80 -12.37
N ILE A 240 -5.45 11.26 -13.18
CA ILE A 240 -4.15 11.87 -13.50
C ILE A 240 -4.27 13.34 -13.91
N ASN A 241 -5.36 13.71 -14.59
CA ASN A 241 -5.57 15.06 -15.10
C ASN A 241 -5.94 16.07 -14.01
N VAL A 242 -6.33 15.61 -12.81
CA VAL A 242 -6.63 16.51 -11.69
C VAL A 242 -5.33 16.88 -10.97
N THR A 243 -4.89 18.12 -11.18
CA THR A 243 -3.64 18.64 -10.63
C THR A 243 -3.74 18.95 -9.14
N PHE A 244 -2.64 18.80 -8.41
CA PHE A 244 -2.57 19.19 -7.00
C PHE A 244 -2.78 20.71 -6.83
N PRO A 245 -3.79 21.16 -6.04
CA PRO A 245 -4.25 22.55 -6.08
C PRO A 245 -3.50 23.52 -5.15
N LEU A 246 -2.56 23.04 -4.32
CA LEU A 246 -1.90 23.88 -3.30
C LEU A 246 -0.49 24.30 -3.74
N SER A 247 -0.19 25.59 -3.52
CA SER A 247 1.17 26.12 -3.60
C SER A 247 1.95 25.85 -2.30
N PRO A 248 3.28 25.96 -2.30
CA PRO A 248 4.08 25.79 -1.09
C PRO A 248 3.59 26.63 0.10
N VAL A 249 3.30 27.91 -0.12
CA VAL A 249 2.81 28.83 0.92
C VAL A 249 1.42 28.41 1.46
N LYS A 250 0.51 27.98 0.58
CA LYS A 250 -0.83 27.52 1.01
C LYS A 250 -0.74 26.21 1.80
N SER A 251 0.15 25.30 1.40
CA SER A 251 0.37 24.03 2.09
C SER A 251 0.83 24.20 3.53
N GLU A 252 1.59 25.24 3.87
CA GLU A 252 2.01 25.45 5.26
C GLU A 252 0.82 25.71 6.19
N LYS A 253 -0.19 26.45 5.72
CA LYS A 253 -1.34 26.87 6.54
C LYS A 253 -2.53 25.91 6.50
N VAL A 254 -2.58 25.00 5.52
CA VAL A 254 -3.75 24.14 5.33
C VAL A 254 -3.93 23.13 6.48
N THR A 255 -5.18 22.92 6.88
CA THR A 255 -5.60 21.95 7.90
C THR A 255 -5.98 20.61 7.28
N LEU A 256 -6.09 19.55 8.11
CA LEU A 256 -6.53 18.23 7.65
C LEU A 256 -7.95 18.28 7.06
N SER A 257 -8.88 19.00 7.70
CA SER A 257 -10.26 19.14 7.21
C SER A 257 -10.30 19.76 5.83
N GLN A 258 -9.60 20.88 5.64
CA GLN A 258 -9.52 21.55 4.34
C GLN A 258 -8.92 20.63 3.25
N VAL A 259 -7.92 19.82 3.59
CA VAL A 259 -7.38 18.83 2.64
C VAL A 259 -8.40 17.73 2.33
N GLN A 260 -9.16 17.26 3.32
CA GLN A 260 -10.20 16.25 3.10
C GLN A 260 -11.33 16.78 2.20
N ASP A 261 -11.70 18.06 2.35
CA ASP A 261 -12.68 18.72 1.47
C ASP A 261 -12.14 18.82 0.04
N LEU A 262 -10.89 19.28 -0.13
CA LEU A 262 -10.23 19.33 -1.44
C LEU A 262 -10.16 17.95 -2.12
N LEU A 263 -9.88 16.89 -1.35
CA LEU A 263 -9.84 15.53 -1.87
C LEU A 263 -11.22 15.04 -2.32
N LYS A 264 -12.27 15.40 -1.59
CA LYS A 264 -13.66 15.07 -1.95
C LYS A 264 -14.09 15.77 -3.24
N ASP A 265 -13.75 17.03 -3.39
CA ASP A 265 -14.03 17.80 -4.61
C ASP A 265 -13.23 17.23 -5.81
N ALA A 266 -11.98 16.85 -5.59
CA ALA A 266 -11.14 16.22 -6.61
C ALA A 266 -11.62 14.83 -7.03
N TYR A 267 -12.14 14.05 -6.10
CA TYR A 267 -12.75 12.74 -6.39
C TYR A 267 -13.96 12.93 -7.31
N ARG A 268 -14.84 13.88 -7.00
CA ARG A 268 -16.01 14.21 -7.82
C ARG A 268 -15.63 14.74 -9.21
N SER A 269 -14.59 15.56 -9.31
CA SER A 269 -14.12 16.09 -10.58
C SER A 269 -13.31 15.08 -11.42
N SER A 270 -12.95 13.93 -10.87
CA SER A 270 -12.23 12.87 -11.60
C SER A 270 -13.09 12.13 -12.62
N GLY A 271 -14.42 12.34 -12.62
CA GLY A 271 -15.32 11.85 -13.66
C GLY A 271 -15.62 10.35 -13.55
N ASP A 272 -15.52 9.62 -14.67
CA ASP A 272 -15.80 8.19 -14.71
C ASP A 272 -14.71 7.37 -13.97
N HIS A 273 -15.11 6.76 -12.86
CA HIS A 273 -14.23 5.96 -12.01
C HIS A 273 -13.84 4.62 -12.65
N SER A 274 -14.49 4.20 -13.75
CA SER A 274 -14.00 3.08 -14.56
C SER A 274 -12.65 3.41 -15.21
N VAL A 275 -12.43 4.68 -15.59
CA VAL A 275 -11.18 5.17 -16.18
C VAL A 275 -10.08 5.17 -15.13
N THR A 276 -10.36 5.68 -13.92
CA THR A 276 -9.36 5.72 -12.84
C THR A 276 -9.02 4.31 -12.32
N LYS A 277 -9.96 3.35 -12.38
CA LYS A 277 -9.66 1.92 -12.15
C LYS A 277 -8.68 1.36 -13.20
N ARG A 278 -8.85 1.66 -14.49
CA ARG A 278 -7.87 1.29 -15.54
C ARG A 278 -6.52 1.97 -15.35
N GLN A 279 -6.53 3.24 -14.93
CA GLN A 279 -5.34 4.02 -14.60
C GLN A 279 -4.48 3.36 -13.52
N ARG A 280 -5.09 2.82 -12.46
CA ARG A 280 -4.38 2.04 -11.43
C ARG A 280 -3.66 0.83 -12.01
N LYS A 281 -4.31 0.10 -12.93
CA LYS A 281 -3.69 -1.05 -13.60
C LYS A 281 -2.50 -0.59 -14.44
N ALA A 282 -2.62 0.52 -15.17
CA ALA A 282 -1.52 1.09 -15.93
C ALA A 282 -0.32 1.48 -15.03
N ALA A 283 -0.57 2.18 -13.92
CA ALA A 283 0.47 2.57 -12.97
C ALA A 283 1.20 1.35 -12.37
N MET A 284 0.45 0.29 -12.04
CA MET A 284 1.04 -0.96 -11.59
C MET A 284 1.92 -1.61 -12.66
N MET A 285 1.40 -1.74 -13.89
CA MET A 285 2.14 -2.38 -14.96
C MET A 285 3.43 -1.62 -15.27
N GLU A 286 3.35 -0.29 -15.41
CA GLU A 286 4.52 0.57 -15.60
C GLU A 286 5.59 0.33 -14.51
N THR A 287 5.16 0.22 -13.25
CA THR A 287 6.04 -0.02 -12.10
C THR A 287 6.70 -1.40 -12.14
N TYR A 288 6.01 -2.45 -12.62
CA TYR A 288 6.62 -3.77 -12.78
C TYR A 288 7.53 -3.86 -14.01
N TYR A 289 7.19 -3.19 -15.12
CA TYR A 289 8.04 -3.15 -16.31
C TYR A 289 9.35 -2.39 -16.10
N SER A 290 9.49 -1.57 -15.05
CA SER A 290 10.78 -0.95 -14.70
C SER A 290 11.72 -1.88 -13.92
N VAL A 291 11.24 -3.05 -13.49
CA VAL A 291 12.00 -4.01 -12.69
C VAL A 291 12.80 -4.95 -13.59
N PRO A 292 14.07 -5.25 -13.28
CA PRO A 292 14.84 -6.26 -14.01
C PRO A 292 14.14 -7.62 -14.03
N ARG A 293 14.15 -8.28 -15.20
CA ARG A 293 13.48 -9.58 -15.40
C ARG A 293 13.95 -10.67 -14.43
N THR A 294 15.22 -10.63 -14.02
CA THR A 294 15.78 -11.54 -13.02
C THR A 294 15.08 -11.42 -11.66
N VAL A 295 14.83 -10.19 -11.20
CA VAL A 295 14.10 -9.91 -9.95
C VAL A 295 12.63 -10.33 -10.08
N LEU A 296 12.01 -10.13 -11.26
CA LEU A 296 10.65 -10.62 -11.49
C LEU A 296 10.56 -12.14 -11.42
N LYS A 297 11.56 -12.88 -11.91
CA LYS A 297 11.61 -14.35 -11.81
C LYS A 297 11.79 -14.85 -10.39
N GLU A 298 12.61 -14.18 -9.58
CA GLU A 298 12.69 -14.46 -8.14
C GLU A 298 11.33 -14.21 -7.45
N LEU A 299 10.65 -13.12 -7.84
CA LEU A 299 9.32 -12.81 -7.33
C LEU A 299 8.30 -13.88 -7.72
N GLU A 300 8.30 -14.36 -8.97
CA GLU A 300 7.46 -15.47 -9.45
C GLU A 300 7.61 -16.70 -8.55
N ALA A 301 8.85 -17.08 -8.21
CA ALA A 301 9.13 -18.18 -7.29
C ALA A 301 8.61 -17.90 -5.88
N TYR A 302 8.81 -16.68 -5.37
CA TYR A 302 8.37 -16.25 -4.04
C TYR A 302 6.84 -16.32 -3.86
N VAL A 303 6.07 -15.88 -4.87
CA VAL A 303 4.60 -15.84 -4.78
C VAL A 303 3.91 -17.13 -5.22
N ARG A 304 4.64 -18.09 -5.80
CA ARG A 304 4.11 -19.30 -6.45
C ARG A 304 3.05 -20.04 -5.62
N VAL A 305 3.24 -20.15 -4.30
CA VAL A 305 2.30 -20.87 -3.42
C VAL A 305 0.96 -20.14 -3.31
N ASP A 306 0.96 -18.81 -3.10
CA ASP A 306 -0.28 -18.01 -3.11
C ASP A 306 -1.00 -18.16 -4.46
N CYS A 307 -0.25 -18.12 -5.56
CA CYS A 307 -0.80 -18.20 -6.90
C CYS A 307 -1.48 -19.55 -7.18
N ALA A 308 -0.83 -20.65 -6.80
CA ALA A 308 -1.38 -21.99 -6.93
C ALA A 308 -2.60 -22.20 -6.02
N LEU A 309 -2.53 -21.78 -4.75
CA LEU A 309 -3.61 -21.96 -3.79
C LEU A 309 -4.86 -21.15 -4.14
N PHE A 310 -4.69 -19.94 -4.70
CA PHE A 310 -5.81 -19.01 -4.90
C PHE A 310 -6.20 -18.80 -6.37
N GLY A 311 -5.56 -19.51 -7.28
CA GLY A 311 -5.87 -19.51 -8.71
C GLY A 311 -5.53 -18.18 -9.39
N TYR A 312 -4.32 -17.67 -9.17
CA TYR A 312 -3.79 -16.50 -9.89
C TYR A 312 -2.70 -16.93 -10.88
N ASP A 313 -2.70 -16.33 -12.08
CA ASP A 313 -1.55 -16.44 -12.98
C ASP A 313 -0.44 -15.51 -12.50
N CYS A 314 0.70 -16.10 -12.16
CA CYS A 314 1.87 -15.40 -11.67
C CYS A 314 3.09 -15.54 -12.57
N SER A 315 2.92 -16.17 -13.74
CA SER A 315 4.02 -16.33 -14.68
C SER A 315 4.49 -14.97 -15.18
N VAL A 316 5.79 -14.70 -15.07
CA VAL A 316 6.35 -13.44 -15.57
C VAL A 316 6.22 -13.35 -17.08
N GLU A 317 6.29 -14.49 -17.78
CA GLU A 317 6.20 -14.52 -19.24
C GLU A 317 4.81 -14.11 -19.74
N SER A 318 3.75 -14.62 -19.12
CA SER A 318 2.37 -14.28 -19.49
C SER A 318 2.02 -12.85 -19.10
N ARG A 319 2.47 -12.39 -17.92
CA ARG A 319 2.06 -11.09 -17.35
C ARG A 319 2.85 -9.91 -17.89
N PHE A 320 4.13 -10.09 -18.20
CA PHE A 320 5.05 -9.02 -18.56
C PHE A 320 5.76 -9.32 -19.89
N ASN A 321 4.96 -9.60 -20.90
CA ASN A 321 5.45 -9.72 -22.28
C ASN A 321 5.93 -8.34 -22.79
N GLU A 322 7.19 -8.26 -23.24
CA GLU A 322 7.79 -7.02 -23.74
C GLU A 322 7.03 -6.44 -24.95
N SER A 323 6.38 -7.28 -25.76
CA SER A 323 5.53 -6.81 -26.86
C SER A 323 4.28 -6.04 -26.39
N SER A 324 3.89 -6.22 -25.13
CA SER A 324 2.71 -5.60 -24.51
C SER A 324 3.09 -4.50 -23.51
N ARG A 325 4.32 -3.99 -23.57
CA ARG A 325 4.81 -2.95 -22.66
C ARG A 325 4.02 -1.65 -22.84
N PRO A 326 3.37 -1.13 -21.78
CA PRO A 326 2.62 0.11 -21.87
C PRO A 326 3.56 1.31 -21.98
N VAL A 327 3.10 2.36 -22.65
CA VAL A 327 3.77 3.67 -22.61
C VAL A 327 3.68 4.21 -21.18
N PRO A 328 4.81 4.59 -20.55
CA PRO A 328 4.81 5.16 -19.20
C PRO A 328 3.99 6.45 -19.12
N VAL A 329 3.20 6.60 -18.07
CA VAL A 329 2.34 7.76 -17.80
C VAL A 329 2.62 8.37 -16.42
N PHE A 330 3.05 7.55 -15.44
CA PHE A 330 3.20 7.99 -14.05
C PHE A 330 4.63 8.42 -13.68
N HIS A 331 5.64 7.83 -14.32
CA HIS A 331 7.05 7.98 -14.00
C HIS A 331 7.30 7.99 -12.49
N LEU A 332 6.81 6.97 -11.78
CA LEU A 332 6.69 6.97 -10.32
C LEU A 332 8.02 7.28 -9.60
N ASP A 333 9.15 6.81 -10.15
CA ASP A 333 10.50 7.07 -9.63
C ASP A 333 10.91 8.56 -9.71
N THR A 334 10.39 9.31 -10.67
CA THR A 334 10.63 10.77 -10.78
C THR A 334 9.87 11.54 -9.70
N LEU A 335 8.71 11.03 -9.27
CA LEU A 335 7.92 11.60 -8.17
C LEU A 335 8.58 11.39 -6.80
N LEU A 336 9.55 10.47 -6.70
CA LEU A 336 10.39 10.24 -5.51
C LEU A 336 11.50 11.29 -5.34
N GLY A 337 11.71 12.17 -6.32
CA GLY A 337 12.77 13.18 -6.27
C GLY A 337 14.15 12.66 -6.66
N ARG A 338 14.26 11.46 -7.25
CA ARG A 338 15.49 11.06 -7.94
C ARG A 338 15.57 11.85 -9.25
N VAL A 339 16.21 13.02 -9.20
CA VAL A 339 16.76 13.63 -10.41
C VAL A 339 17.69 12.55 -10.99
N GLN A 340 17.42 12.10 -12.22
CA GLN A 340 18.39 11.27 -12.93
C GLN A 340 19.72 12.01 -12.86
N SER A 341 20.72 11.43 -12.20
CA SER A 341 22.08 11.90 -12.37
C SER A 341 22.41 11.66 -13.84
N ASN A 342 22.24 12.69 -14.66
CA ASN A 342 22.91 12.75 -15.94
C ASN A 342 24.41 12.71 -15.63
N THR A 343 24.96 11.50 -15.60
CA THR A 343 26.40 11.25 -15.60
C THR A 343 26.94 11.52 -17.00
N THR A 344 26.75 12.75 -17.46
CA THR A 344 27.63 13.43 -18.40
C THR A 344 28.21 14.62 -17.66
N LYS A 345 29.06 14.35 -16.66
CA LYS A 345 30.08 15.33 -16.30
C LYS A 345 30.95 15.52 -17.55
N PRO A 346 31.12 16.74 -18.08
CA PRO A 346 32.11 16.96 -19.12
C PRO A 346 33.47 16.59 -18.53
N LYS A 347 34.20 15.68 -19.19
CA LYS A 347 35.62 15.45 -18.86
C LYS A 347 36.33 16.81 -18.86
N PRO A 348 37.09 17.18 -17.82
CA PRO A 348 37.94 18.34 -17.90
C PRO A 348 38.90 18.12 -19.07
N ARG A 349 38.90 19.06 -20.03
CA ARG A 349 39.88 19.10 -21.12
C ARG A 349 41.27 18.99 -20.50
N ALA A 350 42.05 18.00 -20.94
CA ALA A 350 43.47 17.92 -20.65
C ALA A 350 44.11 19.27 -21.04
N LYS A 351 44.59 20.03 -20.07
CA LYS A 351 45.48 21.15 -20.34
C LYS A 351 46.84 20.55 -20.67
N THR A 352 47.19 20.68 -21.93
CA THR A 352 48.50 20.46 -22.52
C THR A 352 49.60 21.00 -21.60
N ILE A 353 50.53 20.13 -21.21
CA ILE A 353 51.79 20.51 -20.57
C ILE A 353 52.58 21.31 -21.60
N ALA A 354 52.77 22.60 -21.35
CA ALA A 354 53.69 23.43 -22.13
C ALA A 354 55.13 23.04 -21.78
N ALA A 355 55.88 22.65 -22.81
CA ALA A 355 57.31 22.38 -22.71
C ALA A 355 58.06 23.65 -22.30
N ILE A 356 58.87 23.54 -21.25
CA ILE A 356 59.87 24.55 -20.89
C ILE A 356 61.07 24.32 -21.81
N ASN A 357 61.26 25.24 -22.76
CA ASN A 357 62.47 25.33 -23.57
C ASN A 357 63.62 25.82 -22.70
N TYR A 358 64.71 25.04 -22.67
CA TYR A 358 65.98 25.39 -22.05
C TYR A 358 66.79 26.23 -23.05
N ASP A 359 66.94 27.52 -22.79
CA ASP A 359 67.73 28.42 -23.63
C ASP A 359 69.22 28.34 -23.23
N ARG A 360 70.04 27.83 -24.15
CA ARG A 360 71.49 27.98 -24.14
C ARG A 360 71.83 29.18 -25.02
N ARG A 361 72.31 30.27 -24.39
CA ARG A 361 73.56 30.98 -24.74
C ARG A 361 73.60 32.38 -24.11
N HIS A 362 74.49 32.56 -23.13
CA HIS A 362 75.39 33.73 -23.04
C HIS A 362 76.73 33.27 -22.46
N LEU A 363 77.73 33.24 -23.34
CA LEU A 363 79.15 33.40 -23.04
C LEU A 363 79.56 34.65 -23.82
N GLN A 364 79.65 35.77 -23.12
CA GLN A 364 80.63 36.83 -23.29
C GLN A 364 80.94 37.40 -21.91
#